data_AF-A0A3R6RKI5-F1
#
_entry.id   AF-A0A3R6RKI5-F1
#
_cell.length_a   1.000
_cell.length_b   1.000
_cell.length_c   1.000
_cell.angle_alpha   90.00
_cell.angle_beta   90.00
_cell.angle_gamma   90.00
#
_symmetry.space_group_name_H-M   'P 1'
#
loop_
_entity.id
_entity.type
_entity.pdbx_description
1 polymer ?
#
loop_
_entity_poly.entity_id
_entity_poly.type
_entity_poly.pdbx_seq_one_letter_code
_entity_poly.pdbx_strand_id
1 'polypeptide(L)'
;YIMKSDLYNNNEKIQFKSVCPDMSDEIAQKAINDLSNYLSRYYGKKVIIILDEYDTPMQEAYVNGYWDELVAFTRSLFNLTFKTNPYLERGIMTGITRVSKESIFSDLNNLVVITTTSNQYNTAFGFNEEEVFAALDEQELSGEKEKVKAWYDGFTFGDKKDIYNPWSIINFLDEKKYKLYWADSSSNALVNKLIRTAPGEIKEQMESLISGESIETYIDEQIVFEQLDLDENAIWSLLLASGYLKVEYVKSEDETGETLDFPIYSLRITNREVRSMFLKMFKGWFNRSLSAYNNFVKSLFNGDIESMNEYMNRVARGVISYFDTGKTPSDEEPERFYHGLVLGLMVDQVDNYILSSNRESGFGRYDIMLEPIDKNNEKLPGIVIEFKVFNPKKEDTLEETVKNALRQIKEKDYDAELIKRGVKEENIYHYGFAFKGKEVLIDGR
;
A
#
# COMPACT_ATOMS: atom_id res chain seq x y z
N TYR A 1 7.76 -30.93 31.30
CA TYR A 1 7.96 -30.95 32.76
C TYR A 1 6.63 -30.93 33.50
N ILE A 2 5.66 -30.10 33.11
CA ILE A 2 4.31 -30.05 33.72
C ILE A 2 3.62 -31.42 33.68
N MET A 3 3.64 -32.12 32.54
CA MET A 3 3.12 -33.50 32.42
C MET A 3 3.78 -34.53 33.35
N LYS A 4 4.99 -34.25 33.84
CA LYS A 4 5.71 -35.11 34.80
C LYS A 4 5.31 -34.82 36.25
N SER A 5 4.51 -33.77 36.49
CA SER A 5 3.92 -33.49 37.79
C SER A 5 2.65 -34.32 38.01
N ASP A 6 2.26 -34.49 39.28
CA ASP A 6 1.04 -35.21 39.66
C ASP A 6 -0.25 -34.39 39.44
N LEU A 7 -0.15 -33.25 38.74
CA LEU A 7 -1.31 -32.40 38.46
C LEU A 7 -2.26 -33.00 37.42
N TYR A 8 -1.75 -33.79 36.48
CA TYR A 8 -2.60 -34.31 35.41
C TYR A 8 -3.29 -35.60 35.83
N ASN A 9 -4.62 -35.63 35.72
CA ASN A 9 -5.35 -36.89 35.70
C ASN A 9 -5.16 -37.62 34.36
N ASN A 10 -5.60 -38.87 34.29
CA ASN A 10 -5.40 -39.70 33.09
C ASN A 10 -6.06 -39.11 31.83
N ASN A 11 -7.23 -38.48 31.96
CA ASN A 11 -7.93 -37.87 30.83
C ASN A 11 -7.19 -36.62 30.34
N GLU A 12 -6.69 -35.78 31.25
CA GLU A 12 -5.89 -34.60 30.91
C GLU A 12 -4.58 -34.98 30.21
N LYS A 13 -3.96 -36.11 30.59
CA LYS A 13 -2.78 -36.64 29.87
C LYS A 13 -3.12 -37.07 28.44
N ILE A 14 -4.31 -37.61 28.22
CA ILE A 14 -4.79 -38.01 26.88
C ILE A 14 -5.09 -36.75 26.05
N GLN A 15 -5.81 -35.79 26.62
CA GLN A 15 -6.17 -34.54 25.96
C GLN A 15 -4.95 -33.69 25.59
N PHE A 16 -3.95 -33.60 26.48
CA PHE A 16 -2.70 -32.92 26.14
C PHE A 16 -1.98 -33.60 24.96
N LYS A 17 -2.02 -34.93 24.90
CA LYS A 17 -1.41 -35.71 23.81
C LYS A 17 -2.21 -35.69 22.50
N SER A 18 -3.47 -35.27 22.52
CA SER A 18 -4.29 -35.16 21.32
C SER A 18 -4.02 -33.87 20.52
N VAL A 19 -3.25 -32.93 21.08
CA VAL A 19 -2.76 -31.76 20.36
C VAL A 19 -1.62 -32.19 19.44
N CYS A 20 -1.91 -32.31 18.15
CA CYS A 20 -0.98 -32.75 17.11
C CYS A 20 -1.33 -32.10 15.74
N PRO A 21 -0.49 -32.21 14.71
CA PRO A 21 -0.76 -31.61 13.40
C PRO A 21 -2.08 -32.04 12.76
N ASP A 22 -2.55 -33.27 13.02
CA ASP A 22 -3.78 -33.84 12.46
C ASP A 22 -4.96 -33.77 13.44
N MET A 23 -4.90 -32.90 14.45
CA MET A 23 -5.97 -32.74 15.45
C MET A 23 -7.23 -32.14 14.82
N SER A 24 -8.39 -32.39 15.44
CA SER A 24 -9.64 -31.74 15.04
C SER A 24 -9.68 -30.28 15.50
N ASP A 25 -10.53 -29.49 14.84
CA ASP A 25 -10.76 -28.09 15.19
C ASP A 25 -11.19 -27.93 16.65
N GLU A 26 -12.02 -28.83 17.18
CA GLU A 26 -12.48 -28.75 18.57
C GLU A 26 -11.34 -28.95 19.57
N ILE A 27 -10.34 -29.77 19.24
CA ILE A 27 -9.15 -29.98 20.07
C ILE A 27 -8.28 -28.72 20.00
N ALA A 28 -8.03 -28.22 18.79
CA ALA A 28 -7.20 -27.04 18.57
C ALA A 28 -7.78 -25.79 19.27
N GLN A 29 -9.09 -25.58 19.17
CA GLN A 29 -9.81 -24.45 19.80
C GLN A 29 -9.73 -24.48 21.34
N LYS A 30 -9.63 -25.66 21.96
CA LYS A 30 -9.52 -25.81 23.42
C LYS A 30 -8.09 -25.82 23.93
N ALA A 31 -7.11 -26.11 23.09
CA ALA A 31 -5.73 -26.37 23.49
C ALA A 31 -5.12 -25.26 24.35
N ILE A 32 -5.36 -23.99 24.02
CA ILE A 32 -4.82 -22.86 24.80
C ILE A 32 -5.52 -22.72 26.16
N ASN A 33 -6.83 -22.94 26.24
CA ASN A 33 -7.57 -22.93 27.49
C ASN A 33 -7.10 -24.06 28.42
N ASP A 34 -6.95 -25.28 27.88
CA ASP A 34 -6.45 -26.43 28.63
C ASP A 34 -5.01 -26.18 29.12
N LEU A 35 -4.15 -25.63 28.26
CA LEU A 35 -2.79 -25.26 28.66
C LEU A 35 -2.79 -24.18 29.76
N SER A 36 -3.70 -23.20 29.66
CA SER A 36 -3.88 -22.15 30.69
C SER A 36 -4.26 -22.76 32.04
N ASN A 37 -5.18 -23.72 32.04
CA ASN A 37 -5.57 -24.48 33.23
C ASN A 37 -4.34 -25.18 33.86
N TYR A 38 -3.59 -25.93 33.06
CA TYR A 38 -2.45 -26.70 33.55
C TYR A 38 -1.34 -25.80 34.10
N LEU A 39 -1.01 -24.71 33.40
CA LEU A 39 -0.04 -23.73 33.86
C LEU A 39 -0.51 -23.05 35.14
N SER A 40 -1.79 -22.67 35.19
CA SER A 40 -2.33 -21.95 36.34
C SER A 40 -2.32 -22.79 37.61
N ARG A 41 -2.71 -24.08 37.50
CA ARG A 41 -2.64 -25.05 38.59
C ARG A 41 -1.21 -25.32 39.04
N TYR A 42 -0.26 -25.38 38.11
CA TYR A 42 1.15 -25.67 38.43
C TYR A 42 1.83 -24.51 39.15
N TYR A 43 1.63 -23.28 38.67
CA TYR A 43 2.28 -22.09 39.22
C TYR A 43 1.48 -21.38 40.31
N GLY A 44 0.22 -21.78 40.54
CA GLY A 44 -0.68 -21.14 41.50
C GLY A 44 -1.06 -19.70 41.14
N LYS A 45 -0.93 -19.33 39.86
CA LYS A 45 -1.17 -17.98 39.33
C LYS A 45 -1.95 -18.08 38.04
N LYS A 46 -2.75 -17.05 37.73
CA LYS A 46 -3.40 -16.94 36.42
C LYS A 46 -2.38 -16.65 35.32
N VAL A 47 -2.70 -17.00 34.08
CA VAL A 47 -1.80 -16.88 32.92
C VAL A 47 -1.95 -15.53 32.23
N ILE A 48 -0.86 -15.04 31.65
CA ILE A 48 -0.88 -13.94 30.68
C ILE A 48 -0.71 -14.57 29.30
N ILE A 49 -1.58 -14.20 28.36
CA ILE A 49 -1.52 -14.67 26.97
C ILE A 49 -1.18 -13.48 26.09
N ILE A 50 -0.10 -13.61 25.32
CA ILE A 50 0.33 -12.64 24.32
C ILE A 50 0.17 -13.32 22.96
N LEU A 51 -0.71 -12.77 22.13
CA LEU A 51 -0.95 -13.24 20.77
C LEU A 51 -0.44 -12.18 19.80
N ASP A 52 0.74 -12.44 19.25
CA ASP A 52 1.36 -11.55 18.28
C ASP A 52 0.79 -11.79 16.88
N GLU A 53 0.58 -10.72 16.12
CA GLU A 53 0.12 -10.74 14.72
C GLU A 53 -1.12 -11.64 14.49
N TYR A 54 -2.15 -11.47 15.34
CA TYR A 54 -3.35 -12.32 15.30
C TYR A 54 -4.07 -12.31 13.95
N ASP A 55 -3.91 -11.22 13.20
CA ASP A 55 -4.58 -10.96 11.93
C ASP A 55 -3.86 -11.55 10.72
N THR A 56 -2.58 -11.92 10.84
CA THR A 56 -1.80 -12.51 9.72
C THR A 56 -2.48 -13.75 9.11
N PRO A 57 -2.94 -14.75 9.89
CA PRO A 57 -3.64 -15.89 9.30
C PRO A 57 -4.94 -15.48 8.60
N MET A 58 -5.62 -14.42 9.08
CA MET A 58 -6.84 -13.89 8.46
C MET A 58 -6.53 -13.26 7.10
N GLN A 59 -5.45 -12.49 7.02
CA GLN A 59 -4.98 -11.91 5.75
C GLN A 59 -4.68 -13.01 4.71
N GLU A 60 -3.98 -14.07 5.12
CA GLU A 60 -3.70 -15.23 4.25
C GLU A 60 -4.99 -15.94 3.81
N ALA A 61 -5.95 -16.14 4.71
CA ALA A 61 -7.23 -16.74 4.38
C ALA A 61 -8.03 -15.91 3.36
N TYR A 62 -7.99 -14.59 3.48
CA TYR A 62 -8.61 -13.69 2.52
C TYR A 62 -7.90 -13.73 1.15
N VAL A 63 -6.57 -13.75 1.12
CA VAL A 63 -5.79 -13.84 -0.13
C VAL A 63 -6.04 -15.17 -0.85
N ASN A 64 -6.13 -16.26 -0.11
CA ASN A 64 -6.21 -17.62 -0.65
C ASN A 64 -7.65 -18.19 -0.72
N GLY A 65 -8.66 -17.45 -0.24
CA GLY A 65 -10.08 -17.77 -0.44
C GLY A 65 -10.68 -18.79 0.54
N TYR A 66 -10.17 -18.90 1.77
CA TYR A 66 -10.71 -19.75 2.85
C TYR A 66 -11.09 -18.94 4.11
N TRP A 67 -11.57 -17.71 3.89
CA TRP A 67 -11.90 -16.75 4.94
C TRP A 67 -12.95 -17.27 5.93
N ASP A 68 -14.08 -17.77 5.43
CA ASP A 68 -15.23 -18.16 6.26
C ASP A 68 -14.88 -19.31 7.22
N GLU A 69 -14.12 -20.30 6.74
CA GLU A 69 -13.67 -21.43 7.53
C GLU A 69 -12.74 -20.97 8.66
N LEU A 70 -11.76 -20.12 8.35
CA LEU A 70 -10.80 -19.65 9.35
C LEU A 70 -11.44 -18.70 10.37
N VAL A 71 -12.38 -17.84 9.95
CA VAL A 71 -13.14 -16.95 10.84
C VAL A 71 -13.94 -17.77 11.85
N ALA A 72 -14.65 -18.81 11.39
CA ALA A 72 -15.44 -19.68 12.27
C ALA A 72 -14.56 -20.39 13.32
N PHE A 73 -13.40 -20.89 12.89
CA PHE A 73 -12.41 -21.51 13.77
C PHE A 73 -11.88 -20.50 14.81
N THR A 74 -11.44 -19.34 14.35
CA THR A 74 -10.78 -18.32 15.16
C THR A 74 -11.71 -17.75 16.21
N ARG A 75 -12.98 -17.49 15.85
CA ARG A 75 -14.01 -17.04 16.79
C ARG A 75 -14.16 -18.02 17.97
N SER A 76 -14.19 -19.32 17.69
CA SER A 76 -14.30 -20.36 18.74
C SER A 76 -13.03 -20.42 19.60
N LEU A 77 -11.85 -20.38 18.98
CA LEU A 77 -10.57 -20.35 19.68
C LEU A 77 -10.46 -19.12 20.59
N PHE A 78 -10.80 -17.94 20.09
CA PHE A 78 -10.71 -16.68 20.83
C PHE A 78 -11.73 -16.61 21.97
N ASN A 79 -12.95 -17.11 21.75
CA ASN A 79 -13.95 -17.21 22.80
C ASN A 79 -13.44 -18.07 23.98
N LEU A 80 -12.89 -19.26 23.68
CA LEU A 80 -12.34 -20.17 24.69
C LEU A 80 -11.06 -19.64 25.34
N THR A 81 -10.28 -18.84 24.62
CA THR A 81 -8.98 -18.34 25.10
C THR A 81 -9.12 -17.05 25.92
N PHE A 82 -9.93 -16.09 25.48
CA PHE A 82 -9.94 -14.71 25.98
C PHE A 82 -11.23 -14.28 26.67
N LYS A 83 -12.36 -14.97 26.45
CA LYS A 83 -13.65 -14.63 27.07
C LYS A 83 -13.99 -15.57 28.22
N THR A 84 -14.03 -16.87 27.93
CA THR A 84 -14.54 -17.88 28.87
C THR A 84 -13.44 -18.58 29.67
N ASN A 85 -12.17 -18.15 29.53
CA ASN A 85 -11.02 -18.71 30.21
C ASN A 85 -10.91 -18.21 31.66
N PRO A 86 -11.24 -19.03 32.69
CA PRO A 86 -11.19 -18.58 34.08
C PRO A 86 -9.74 -18.45 34.60
N TYR A 87 -8.78 -19.02 33.88
CA TYR A 87 -7.37 -19.05 34.22
C TYR A 87 -6.59 -17.85 33.65
N LEU A 88 -7.23 -17.03 32.81
CA LEU A 88 -6.63 -15.84 32.22
C LEU A 88 -6.59 -14.68 33.23
N GLU A 89 -5.41 -14.08 33.37
CA GLU A 89 -5.22 -12.80 34.08
C GLU A 89 -5.36 -11.63 33.10
N ARG A 90 -4.65 -11.71 31.97
CA ARG A 90 -4.63 -10.67 30.94
C ARG A 90 -4.29 -11.25 29.57
N GLY A 91 -5.01 -10.81 28.55
CA GLY A 91 -4.68 -11.04 27.14
C GLY A 91 -4.09 -9.77 26.52
N ILE A 92 -3.06 -9.91 25.72
CA ILE A 92 -2.55 -8.86 24.83
C ILE A 92 -2.55 -9.44 23.44
N MET A 93 -3.14 -8.71 22.48
CA MET A 93 -3.11 -9.10 21.08
C MET A 93 -2.58 -7.93 20.27
N THR A 94 -1.73 -8.22 19.30
CA THR A 94 -1.21 -7.24 18.34
C THR A 94 -1.61 -7.69 16.94
N GLY A 95 -1.83 -6.72 16.08
CA GLY A 95 -2.15 -6.96 14.69
C GLY A 95 -2.11 -5.65 13.94
N ILE A 96 -1.88 -5.72 12.64
CA ILE A 96 -1.85 -4.54 11.78
C ILE A 96 -3.27 -4.05 11.54
N THR A 97 -4.14 -5.00 11.24
CA THR A 97 -5.52 -4.75 10.85
C THR A 97 -6.46 -5.11 11.98
N ARG A 98 -7.51 -4.32 12.11
CA ARG A 98 -8.62 -4.66 12.98
C ARG A 98 -9.64 -5.45 12.19
N VAL A 99 -9.59 -6.78 12.25
CA VAL A 99 -10.68 -7.61 11.72
C VAL A 99 -11.96 -7.25 12.45
N SER A 100 -13.02 -6.92 11.70
CA SER A 100 -14.29 -6.41 12.23
C SER A 100 -14.77 -7.14 13.50
N LYS A 101 -15.35 -6.35 14.42
CA LYS A 101 -16.06 -6.90 15.60
C LYS A 101 -17.19 -7.83 15.19
N GLU A 102 -17.74 -7.75 14.00
CA GLU A 102 -18.82 -8.64 13.57
C GLU A 102 -18.31 -10.04 13.17
N SER A 103 -17.02 -10.17 12.85
CA SER A 103 -16.41 -11.41 12.35
C SER A 103 -15.87 -12.29 13.51
N ILE A 104 -14.67 -11.99 14.02
CA ILE A 104 -13.99 -12.85 15.02
C ILE A 104 -14.16 -12.36 16.47
N PHE A 105 -14.46 -11.08 16.67
CA PHE A 105 -14.57 -10.46 18.00
C PHE A 105 -15.99 -10.22 18.47
N SER A 106 -17.00 -10.75 17.76
CA SER A 106 -18.42 -10.51 18.08
C SER A 106 -18.79 -10.99 19.47
N ASP A 107 -18.09 -12.02 19.92
CA ASP A 107 -18.22 -12.53 21.27
C ASP A 107 -17.32 -11.83 22.29
N LEU A 108 -16.27 -11.09 21.91
CA LEU A 108 -15.30 -10.51 22.85
C LEU A 108 -15.71 -9.09 23.26
N ASN A 109 -16.63 -8.99 24.21
CA ASN A 109 -17.10 -7.70 24.77
C ASN A 109 -16.16 -7.08 25.82
N ASN A 110 -15.01 -7.68 26.09
CA ASN A 110 -14.03 -7.28 27.12
C ASN A 110 -12.75 -6.65 26.56
N LEU A 111 -12.70 -6.33 25.26
CA LEU A 111 -11.52 -5.77 24.61
C LEU A 111 -11.41 -4.25 24.76
N VAL A 112 -10.24 -3.78 25.21
CA VAL A 112 -9.80 -2.39 25.04
C VAL A 112 -8.97 -2.34 23.76
N VAL A 113 -9.33 -1.44 22.86
CA VAL A 113 -8.69 -1.29 21.55
C VAL A 113 -7.83 -0.04 21.55
N ILE A 114 -6.59 -0.17 21.09
CA ILE A 114 -5.61 0.92 20.96
C ILE A 114 -5.16 0.91 19.50
N THR A 115 -5.36 2.02 18.80
CA THR A 115 -5.09 2.21 17.37
C THR A 115 -4.01 3.29 17.16
N THR A 116 -3.57 3.47 15.92
CA THR A 116 -2.55 4.48 15.56
C THR A 116 -2.99 5.92 15.85
N THR A 117 -4.28 6.19 15.97
CA THR A 117 -4.84 7.50 16.32
C THR A 117 -4.99 7.71 17.84
N SER A 118 -4.71 6.67 18.66
CA SER A 118 -4.81 6.75 20.11
C SER A 118 -3.58 7.37 20.75
N ASN A 119 -3.78 8.22 21.76
CA ASN A 119 -2.69 8.74 22.60
C ASN A 119 -2.19 7.69 23.62
N GLN A 120 -2.90 6.58 23.82
CA GLN A 120 -2.41 5.53 24.70
C GLN A 120 -1.22 4.83 24.06
N TYR A 121 -0.10 4.75 24.80
CA TYR A 121 1.13 4.09 24.37
C TYR A 121 1.77 4.67 23.10
N ASN A 122 1.45 5.91 22.73
CA ASN A 122 1.94 6.59 21.52
C ASN A 122 3.48 6.70 21.38
N THR A 123 4.22 6.44 22.46
CA THR A 123 5.70 6.42 22.50
C THR A 123 6.28 5.02 22.62
N ALA A 124 5.45 3.97 22.67
CA ALA A 124 5.88 2.58 22.88
C ALA A 124 5.96 1.76 21.59
N PHE A 125 5.48 2.28 20.46
CA PHE A 125 5.40 1.55 19.18
C PHE A 125 6.66 1.67 18.30
N GLY A 126 7.62 2.52 18.67
CA GLY A 126 8.85 2.71 17.91
C GLY A 126 9.85 3.56 18.69
N PHE A 127 10.95 3.93 18.05
CA PHE A 127 11.90 4.86 18.65
C PHE A 127 11.45 6.29 18.42
N ASN A 128 11.59 7.14 19.44
CA ASN A 128 11.39 8.57 19.25
C ASN A 128 12.65 9.22 18.63
N GLU A 129 12.49 10.43 18.08
CA GLU A 129 13.60 11.16 17.47
C GLU A 129 14.81 11.36 18.39
N GLU A 130 14.58 11.61 19.68
CA GLU A 130 15.67 11.81 20.65
C GLU A 130 16.50 10.53 20.82
N GLU A 131 15.84 9.37 20.91
CA GLU A 131 16.50 8.05 20.98
C GLU A 131 17.30 7.76 19.71
N VAL A 132 16.72 8.02 18.53
CA VAL A 132 17.42 7.80 17.26
C VAL A 132 18.63 8.73 17.14
N PHE A 133 18.49 10.00 17.49
CA PHE A 133 19.59 10.96 17.38
C PHE A 133 20.69 10.68 18.39
N ALA A 134 20.34 10.24 19.60
CA ALA A 134 21.31 9.79 20.59
C ALA A 134 22.08 8.55 20.09
N ALA A 135 21.39 7.57 19.49
CA ALA A 135 22.03 6.39 18.92
C ALA A 135 22.96 6.73 17.74
N LEU A 136 22.58 7.72 16.91
CA LEU A 136 23.45 8.23 15.84
C LEU A 136 24.70 8.92 16.40
N ASP A 137 24.56 9.72 17.45
CA ASP A 137 25.68 10.41 18.09
C ASP A 137 26.65 9.41 18.73
N GLU A 138 26.14 8.39 19.43
CA GLU A 138 26.95 7.30 20.00
C GLU A 138 27.73 6.52 18.94
N GLN A 139 27.19 6.45 17.73
CA GLN A 139 27.80 5.78 16.58
C GLN A 139 28.67 6.70 15.72
N GLU A 140 28.94 7.93 16.17
CA GLU A 140 29.72 8.95 15.44
C GLU A 140 29.10 9.36 14.08
N LEU A 141 27.76 9.31 13.97
CA LEU A 141 26.98 9.60 12.76
C LEU A 141 26.10 10.86 12.88
N SER A 142 26.48 11.82 13.71
CA SER A 142 25.72 13.06 13.92
C SER A 142 25.40 13.81 12.63
N GLY A 143 26.25 13.71 11.60
CA GLY A 143 26.04 14.33 10.29
C GLY A 143 24.95 13.68 9.43
N GLU A 144 24.49 12.48 9.77
CA GLU A 144 23.49 11.73 9.00
C GLU A 144 22.05 11.96 9.50
N LYS A 145 21.83 12.72 10.60
CA LYS A 145 20.51 12.90 11.25
C LYS A 145 19.40 13.28 10.27
N GLU A 146 19.59 14.33 9.49
CA GLU A 146 18.58 14.80 8.51
C GLU A 146 18.28 13.76 7.43
N LYS A 147 19.28 12.97 7.04
CA LYS A 147 19.14 11.96 6.01
C LYS A 147 18.48 10.70 6.54
N VAL A 148 18.81 10.29 7.78
CA VAL A 148 18.10 9.25 8.52
C VAL A 148 16.64 9.64 8.73
N LYS A 149 16.39 10.90 9.10
CA LYS A 149 15.04 11.46 9.20
C LYS A 149 14.30 11.30 7.87
N ALA A 150 14.84 11.82 6.78
CA ALA A 150 14.22 11.69 5.46
C ALA A 150 13.94 10.23 5.02
N TRP A 151 14.77 9.27 5.45
CA TRP A 151 14.62 7.86 5.08
C TRP A 151 13.64 7.08 5.95
N TYR A 152 13.70 7.28 7.27
CA TYR A 152 13.13 6.34 8.26
C TYR A 152 12.19 7.00 9.27
N ASP A 153 12.14 8.33 9.35
CA ASP A 153 11.18 9.06 10.16
C ASP A 153 9.79 8.97 9.55
N GLY A 154 8.74 9.02 10.37
CA GLY A 154 7.46 9.49 9.85
C GLY A 154 6.23 8.80 10.36
N PHE A 155 6.30 7.95 11.38
CA PHE A 155 5.08 7.40 11.95
C PHE A 155 4.46 8.42 12.93
N THR A 156 3.14 8.58 12.86
CA THR A 156 2.36 9.40 13.79
C THR A 156 1.49 8.45 14.61
N PHE A 157 1.63 8.49 15.94
CA PHE A 157 0.77 7.77 16.87
C PHE A 157 0.04 8.77 17.78
N GLY A 158 -1.28 8.86 17.65
CA GLY A 158 -2.06 9.91 18.31
C GLY A 158 -1.53 11.31 17.98
N ASP A 159 -1.17 12.06 19.01
CA ASP A 159 -0.53 13.38 18.92
C ASP A 159 1.00 13.34 18.79
N LYS A 160 1.62 12.16 18.96
CA LYS A 160 3.07 12.00 18.90
C LYS A 160 3.51 11.77 17.47
N LYS A 161 4.28 12.73 16.96
CA LYS A 161 4.98 12.66 15.68
C LYS A 161 6.40 12.14 15.88
N ASP A 162 7.06 11.90 14.75
CA ASP A 162 8.47 11.56 14.64
C ASP A 162 8.83 10.25 15.37
N ILE A 163 7.96 9.25 15.21
CA ILE A 163 8.23 7.87 15.64
C ILE A 163 8.87 7.12 14.47
N TYR A 164 9.95 6.41 14.76
CA TYR A 164 10.79 5.70 13.80
C TYR A 164 10.59 4.18 13.93
N ASN A 165 10.59 3.49 12.80
CA ASN A 165 10.54 2.03 12.76
C ASN A 165 11.83 1.44 13.38
N PRO A 166 11.73 0.63 14.45
CA PRO A 166 12.91 0.08 15.12
C PRO A 166 13.79 -0.78 14.21
N TRP A 167 13.18 -1.58 13.35
CA TRP A 167 13.90 -2.48 12.44
C TRP A 167 14.72 -1.69 11.42
N SER A 168 14.15 -0.66 10.81
CA SER A 168 14.87 0.20 9.87
C SER A 168 16.05 0.92 10.51
N ILE A 169 15.87 1.46 11.73
CA ILE A 169 16.95 2.15 12.46
C ILE A 169 18.05 1.19 12.89
N ILE A 170 17.71 0.04 13.48
CA ILE A 170 18.71 -0.95 13.93
C ILE A 170 19.55 -1.42 12.74
N ASN A 171 18.93 -1.76 11.61
CA ASN A 171 19.68 -2.20 10.44
C ASN A 171 20.51 -1.08 9.80
N PHE A 172 20.02 0.16 9.78
CA PHE A 172 20.83 1.30 9.35
C PHE A 172 22.06 1.48 10.25
N LEU A 173 21.87 1.41 11.57
CA LEU A 173 22.96 1.55 12.54
C LEU A 173 23.97 0.39 12.44
N ASP A 174 23.55 -0.82 12.09
CA ASP A 174 24.46 -1.96 11.88
C ASP A 174 25.22 -1.83 10.55
N GLU A 175 24.51 -1.66 9.43
CA GLU A 175 25.10 -1.73 8.10
C GLU A 175 25.69 -0.40 7.60
N LYS A 176 25.30 0.72 8.20
CA LYS A 176 25.62 2.10 7.77
C LYS A 176 25.22 2.40 6.32
N LYS A 177 24.12 1.81 5.86
CA LYS A 177 23.63 1.92 4.48
C LYS A 177 22.17 2.30 4.45
N TYR A 178 21.79 3.10 3.46
CA TYR A 178 20.40 3.41 3.19
C TYR A 178 19.80 2.32 2.32
N LYS A 179 18.83 1.58 2.88
CA LYS A 179 18.11 0.50 2.20
C LYS A 179 16.65 0.46 2.62
N LEU A 180 15.88 -0.37 1.91
CA LEU A 180 14.52 -0.75 2.24
C LEU A 180 14.57 -1.96 3.19
N TYR A 181 14.68 -1.70 4.48
CA TYR A 181 14.76 -2.72 5.53
C TYR A 181 13.41 -3.32 5.89
N TRP A 182 12.32 -2.55 5.75
CA TRP A 182 10.96 -2.97 6.08
C TRP A 182 10.16 -3.52 4.87
N ALA A 183 10.71 -3.45 3.66
CA ALA A 183 9.97 -3.69 2.41
C ALA A 183 9.61 -5.15 2.07
N ASP A 184 9.91 -6.14 2.92
CA ASP A 184 9.68 -7.58 2.63
C ASP A 184 8.65 -8.24 3.61
N SER A 185 7.59 -7.52 4.03
CA SER A 185 6.52 -8.06 4.89
C SER A 185 5.37 -8.76 4.12
N SER A 186 4.61 -9.64 4.81
CA SER A 186 3.41 -10.34 4.28
C SER A 186 2.28 -9.40 3.87
N SER A 187 2.12 -8.28 4.57
CA SER A 187 1.12 -7.24 4.28
C SER A 187 1.26 -6.64 2.86
N ASN A 188 2.45 -6.74 2.24
CA ASN A 188 2.68 -6.29 0.87
C ASN A 188 1.85 -7.05 -0.15
N ALA A 189 1.56 -8.34 0.06
CA ALA A 189 0.77 -9.12 -0.90
C ALA A 189 -0.69 -8.65 -0.93
N LEU A 190 -1.27 -8.37 0.23
CA LEU A 190 -2.62 -7.82 0.36
C LEU A 190 -2.71 -6.42 -0.26
N VAL A 191 -1.81 -5.52 0.13
CA VAL A 191 -1.76 -4.15 -0.41
C VAL A 191 -1.56 -4.15 -1.93
N ASN A 192 -0.67 -5.01 -2.44
CA ASN A 192 -0.46 -5.18 -3.87
C ASN A 192 -1.74 -5.60 -4.58
N LYS A 193 -2.45 -6.61 -4.04
CA LYS A 193 -3.73 -7.08 -4.59
C LYS A 193 -4.73 -5.93 -4.63
N LEU A 194 -4.96 -5.26 -3.51
CA LEU A 194 -5.95 -4.20 -3.36
C LEU A 194 -5.69 -3.04 -4.32
N ILE A 195 -4.51 -2.44 -4.31
CA ILE A 195 -4.21 -1.28 -5.18
C ILE A 195 -4.28 -1.70 -6.66
N ARG A 196 -3.91 -2.94 -6.98
CA ARG A 196 -3.95 -3.44 -8.36
C ARG A 196 -5.38 -3.62 -8.87
N THR A 197 -6.28 -4.13 -8.03
CA THR A 197 -7.70 -4.35 -8.37
C THR A 197 -8.58 -3.13 -8.11
N ALA A 198 -8.07 -2.11 -7.42
CA ALA A 198 -8.82 -0.91 -7.08
C ALA A 198 -9.28 -0.09 -8.30
N PRO A 199 -10.36 0.70 -8.14
CA PRO A 199 -10.83 1.67 -9.13
C PRO A 199 -9.77 2.69 -9.54
N GLY A 200 -10.04 3.43 -10.63
CA GLY A 200 -9.13 4.45 -11.16
C GLY A 200 -8.82 5.58 -10.17
N GLU A 201 -9.81 6.01 -9.38
CA GLU A 201 -9.67 7.09 -8.39
C GLU A 201 -8.61 6.78 -7.32
N ILE A 202 -8.58 5.54 -6.82
CA ILE A 202 -7.53 5.08 -5.90
C ILE A 202 -6.14 5.18 -6.53
N LYS A 203 -6.01 4.92 -7.84
CA LYS A 203 -4.72 4.99 -8.55
C LYS A 203 -4.25 6.43 -8.71
N GLU A 204 -5.16 7.36 -9.00
CA GLU A 204 -4.88 8.81 -9.05
C GLU A 204 -4.42 9.32 -7.66
N GLN A 205 -5.13 8.93 -6.61
CA GLN A 205 -4.76 9.28 -5.23
C GLN A 205 -3.40 8.67 -4.83
N MET A 206 -3.13 7.41 -5.20
CA MET A 206 -1.81 6.79 -5.02
C MET A 206 -0.71 7.55 -5.78
N GLU A 207 -1.00 8.08 -6.96
CA GLU A 207 -0.05 8.87 -7.72
C GLU A 207 0.29 10.19 -7.00
N SER A 208 -0.72 10.93 -6.54
CA SER A 208 -0.51 12.13 -5.71
C SER A 208 0.37 11.81 -4.51
N LEU A 209 0.08 10.71 -3.81
CA LEU A 209 0.88 10.21 -2.69
C LEU A 209 2.34 9.94 -3.07
N ILE A 210 2.59 9.25 -4.19
CA ILE A 210 3.95 8.97 -4.70
C ILE A 210 4.69 10.25 -5.11
N SER A 211 3.96 11.23 -5.64
CA SER A 211 4.49 12.55 -6.00
C SER A 211 4.81 13.40 -4.76
N GLY A 212 4.47 12.90 -3.57
CA GLY A 212 4.74 13.52 -2.30
C GLY A 212 3.65 14.48 -1.85
N GLU A 213 2.49 14.48 -2.52
CA GLU A 213 1.28 15.20 -2.13
C GLU A 213 0.53 14.40 -1.05
N SER A 214 -0.49 15.05 -0.44
CA SER A 214 -1.37 14.44 0.56
C SER A 214 -2.76 14.22 -0.03
N ILE A 215 -3.51 13.26 0.50
CA ILE A 215 -4.92 13.02 0.14
C ILE A 215 -5.81 13.28 1.36
N GLU A 216 -7.05 13.71 1.13
CA GLU A 216 -8.05 13.85 2.18
C GLU A 216 -9.10 12.75 2.07
N THR A 217 -9.32 12.01 3.15
CA THR A 217 -10.24 10.87 3.16
C THR A 217 -10.82 10.63 4.55
N TYR A 218 -11.83 9.76 4.64
CA TYR A 218 -12.34 9.26 5.90
C TYR A 218 -11.56 8.01 6.30
N ILE A 219 -11.32 7.85 7.60
CA ILE A 219 -10.69 6.66 8.15
C ILE A 219 -11.71 5.92 9.00
N ASP A 220 -11.87 4.63 8.71
CA ASP A 220 -12.52 3.69 9.62
C ASP A 220 -11.46 2.83 10.30
N GLU A 221 -11.27 3.05 11.60
CA GLU A 221 -10.39 2.24 12.43
C GLU A 221 -10.87 0.78 12.59
N GLN A 222 -12.07 0.44 12.12
CA GLN A 222 -12.66 -0.90 12.12
C GLN A 222 -12.71 -1.48 10.70
N ILE A 223 -11.56 -1.94 10.21
CA ILE A 223 -11.48 -2.48 8.86
C ILE A 223 -12.31 -3.78 8.74
N VAL A 224 -13.40 -3.73 7.99
CA VAL A 224 -14.13 -4.92 7.59
C VAL A 224 -13.46 -5.48 6.33
N PHE A 225 -12.71 -6.59 6.46
CA PHE A 225 -11.99 -7.19 5.33
C PHE A 225 -12.87 -7.50 4.12
N GLU A 226 -14.12 -7.93 4.37
CA GLU A 226 -15.12 -8.18 3.33
C GLU A 226 -15.53 -6.93 2.55
N GLN A 227 -15.26 -5.72 3.08
CA GLN A 227 -15.53 -4.44 2.42
C GLN A 227 -14.30 -3.87 1.69
N LEU A 228 -13.12 -4.49 1.80
CA LEU A 228 -11.90 -3.98 1.16
C LEU A 228 -11.98 -3.90 -0.37
N ASP A 229 -12.80 -4.75 -1.01
CA ASP A 229 -13.04 -4.71 -2.46
C ASP A 229 -14.17 -3.73 -2.85
N LEU A 230 -14.89 -3.16 -1.86
CA LEU A 230 -16.13 -2.39 -2.06
C LEU A 230 -16.04 -0.93 -1.57
N ASP A 231 -15.16 -0.65 -0.59
CA ASP A 231 -15.02 0.66 0.03
C ASP A 231 -13.58 1.19 -0.08
N GLU A 232 -13.43 2.30 -0.79
CA GLU A 232 -12.18 3.01 -0.97
C GLU A 232 -11.57 3.48 0.36
N ASN A 233 -12.40 3.90 1.31
CA ASN A 233 -11.93 4.36 2.62
C ASN A 233 -11.30 3.22 3.43
N ALA A 234 -11.74 1.98 3.20
CA ALA A 234 -11.17 0.80 3.86
C ALA A 234 -9.73 0.54 3.39
N ILE A 235 -9.41 0.84 2.12
CA ILE A 235 -8.02 0.75 1.59
C ILE A 235 -7.13 1.77 2.29
N TRP A 236 -7.58 3.02 2.41
CA TRP A 236 -6.79 4.08 3.07
C TRP A 236 -6.60 3.81 4.57
N SER A 237 -7.63 3.30 5.23
CA SER A 237 -7.58 2.87 6.63
C SER A 237 -6.58 1.74 6.83
N LEU A 238 -6.56 0.75 5.93
CA LEU A 238 -5.56 -0.32 5.93
C LEU A 238 -4.15 0.20 5.74
N LEU A 239 -3.93 1.10 4.78
CA LEU A 239 -2.62 1.67 4.49
C LEU A 239 -2.09 2.50 5.67
N LEU A 240 -2.96 3.25 6.34
CA LEU A 240 -2.63 3.98 7.57
C LEU A 240 -2.32 3.04 8.73
N ALA A 241 -3.17 2.04 8.99
CA ALA A 241 -2.96 1.08 10.09
C ALA A 241 -1.68 0.24 9.91
N SER A 242 -1.32 -0.04 8.65
CA SER A 242 -0.06 -0.71 8.28
C SER A 242 1.16 0.20 8.37
N GLY A 243 0.98 1.51 8.60
CA GLY A 243 2.06 2.48 8.67
C GLY A 243 2.65 2.87 7.31
N TYR A 244 1.97 2.54 6.20
CA TYR A 244 2.36 3.02 4.86
C TYR A 244 2.05 4.51 4.67
N LEU A 245 0.99 4.97 5.35
CA LEU A 245 0.59 6.36 5.41
C LEU A 245 0.74 6.90 6.83
N LYS A 246 0.88 8.22 6.93
CA LYS A 246 0.84 8.98 8.19
C LYS A 246 -0.20 10.08 8.11
N VAL A 247 -0.77 10.43 9.26
CA VAL A 247 -1.65 11.59 9.40
C VAL A 247 -0.82 12.86 9.46
N GLU A 248 -1.09 13.81 8.56
CA GLU A 248 -0.47 15.13 8.54
C GLU A 248 -1.25 16.10 9.45
N TYR A 249 -2.57 16.14 9.26
CA TYR A 249 -3.53 16.83 10.11
C TYR A 249 -4.90 16.14 10.06
N VAL A 250 -5.74 16.45 11.05
CA VAL A 250 -7.14 16.02 11.13
C VAL A 250 -8.02 17.25 11.11
N LYS A 251 -8.97 17.30 10.19
CA LYS A 251 -10.04 18.31 10.16
C LYS A 251 -11.24 17.73 10.91
N SER A 252 -11.44 18.21 12.13
CA SER A 252 -12.54 17.79 13.01
C SER A 252 -13.66 18.83 13.12
N GLU A 253 -13.49 20.00 12.52
CA GLU A 253 -14.46 21.10 12.57
C GLU A 253 -14.73 21.65 11.16
N ASP A 254 -15.94 22.15 10.95
CA ASP A 254 -16.31 22.86 9.73
C ASP A 254 -15.84 24.33 9.74
N GLU A 255 -16.14 25.09 8.69
CA GLU A 255 -15.74 26.50 8.56
C GLU A 255 -16.39 27.41 9.62
N THR A 256 -17.44 26.94 10.29
CA THR A 256 -18.15 27.66 11.35
C THR A 256 -17.65 27.30 12.76
N GLY A 257 -16.77 26.29 12.86
CA GLY A 257 -16.25 25.76 14.12
C GLY A 257 -17.13 24.68 14.75
N GLU A 258 -18.13 24.16 14.02
CA GLU A 258 -18.94 23.02 14.49
C GLU A 258 -18.18 21.71 14.28
N THR A 259 -18.21 20.83 15.29
CA THR A 259 -17.55 19.54 15.24
C THR A 259 -18.21 18.66 14.17
N LEU A 260 -17.40 18.10 13.28
CA LEU A 260 -17.82 17.16 12.26
C LEU A 260 -18.19 15.82 12.91
N ASP A 261 -19.31 15.22 12.48
CA ASP A 261 -19.69 13.86 12.87
C ASP A 261 -18.63 12.84 12.45
N PHE A 262 -17.98 13.09 11.31
CA PHE A 262 -16.90 12.29 10.76
C PHE A 262 -15.68 13.17 10.45
N PRO A 263 -14.57 13.02 11.18
CA PRO A 263 -13.36 13.78 10.92
C PRO A 263 -12.75 13.38 9.57
N ILE A 264 -12.17 14.37 8.88
CA ILE A 264 -11.45 14.18 7.61
C ILE A 264 -9.96 14.14 7.92
N TYR A 265 -9.28 13.12 7.42
CA TYR A 265 -7.85 12.91 7.63
C TYR A 265 -7.07 13.27 6.38
N SER A 266 -6.05 14.11 6.56
CA SER A 266 -5.04 14.33 5.54
C SER A 266 -3.92 13.33 5.70
N LEU A 267 -3.73 12.49 4.69
CA LEU A 267 -2.80 11.37 4.68
C LEU A 267 -1.68 11.58 3.67
N ARG A 268 -0.47 11.18 4.06
CA ARG A 268 0.72 11.24 3.22
C ARG A 268 1.53 9.96 3.34
N ILE A 269 2.32 9.62 2.32
CA ILE A 269 3.31 8.53 2.44
C ILE A 269 4.23 8.81 3.62
N THR A 270 4.41 7.81 4.47
CA THR A 270 5.15 7.91 5.74
C THR A 270 6.54 8.50 5.54
N ASN A 271 7.33 7.88 4.64
CA ASN A 271 8.73 8.21 4.45
C ASN A 271 9.28 7.72 3.10
N ARG A 272 10.57 8.00 2.83
CA ARG A 272 11.22 7.61 1.59
C ARG A 272 11.35 6.10 1.41
N GLU A 273 11.52 5.35 2.50
CA GLU A 273 11.55 3.88 2.46
C GLU A 273 10.22 3.33 1.93
N VAL A 274 9.09 3.75 2.50
CA VAL A 274 7.76 3.34 2.06
C VAL A 274 7.48 3.77 0.62
N ARG A 275 7.82 5.02 0.27
CA ARG A 275 7.69 5.51 -1.12
C ARG A 275 8.43 4.58 -2.09
N SER A 276 9.67 4.24 -1.77
CA SER A 276 10.51 3.39 -2.62
C SER A 276 9.97 1.95 -2.71
N MET A 277 9.36 1.44 -1.63
CA MET A 277 8.67 0.15 -1.65
C MET A 277 7.49 0.16 -2.63
N PHE A 278 6.62 1.18 -2.58
CA PHE A 278 5.53 1.32 -3.55
C PHE A 278 6.05 1.42 -4.98
N LEU A 279 7.09 2.22 -5.22
CA LEU A 279 7.72 2.32 -6.54
C LEU A 279 8.24 0.95 -7.05
N LYS A 280 8.91 0.19 -6.19
CA LYS A 280 9.38 -1.18 -6.48
C LYS A 280 8.21 -2.13 -6.76
N MET A 281 7.12 -2.00 -5.98
CA MET A 281 5.91 -2.80 -6.13
C MET A 281 5.26 -2.56 -7.49
N PHE A 282 5.04 -1.29 -7.86
CA PHE A 282 4.49 -0.92 -9.17
C PHE A 282 5.38 -1.44 -10.27
N LYS A 283 6.70 -1.20 -10.21
CA LYS A 283 7.67 -1.77 -11.15
C LYS A 283 7.52 -3.30 -11.32
N GLY A 284 7.25 -4.02 -10.24
CA GLY A 284 7.00 -5.46 -10.25
C GLY A 284 5.80 -5.89 -11.08
N TRP A 285 4.73 -5.08 -11.14
CA TRP A 285 3.54 -5.38 -11.95
C TRP A 285 3.84 -5.48 -13.45
N PHE A 286 4.90 -4.80 -13.90
CA PHE A 286 5.34 -4.77 -15.30
C PHE A 286 6.35 -5.87 -15.63
N ASN A 287 6.85 -6.60 -14.62
CA ASN A 287 8.06 -7.40 -14.73
C ASN A 287 7.80 -8.85 -15.16
N ARG A 288 7.17 -9.06 -16.33
CA ARG A 288 7.33 -10.36 -17.02
C ARG A 288 8.69 -10.47 -17.74
N SER A 289 9.42 -9.36 -17.96
CA SER A 289 10.89 -9.33 -18.08
C SER A 289 11.48 -7.91 -17.92
N LEU A 290 12.57 -7.78 -17.16
CA LEU A 290 13.36 -6.53 -17.02
C LEU A 290 13.87 -6.00 -18.37
N SER A 291 14.09 -6.87 -19.35
CA SER A 291 14.53 -6.50 -20.69
C SER A 291 13.44 -5.77 -21.48
N ALA A 292 12.19 -6.22 -21.37
CA ALA A 292 11.05 -5.60 -22.05
C ALA A 292 10.79 -4.18 -21.53
N TYR A 293 10.86 -4.01 -20.20
CA TYR A 293 10.73 -2.71 -19.53
C TYR A 293 11.76 -1.69 -20.04
N ASN A 294 13.04 -2.05 -19.96
CA ASN A 294 14.14 -1.17 -20.40
C ASN A 294 14.04 -0.83 -21.88
N ASN A 295 13.48 -1.73 -22.69
CA ASN A 295 13.28 -1.49 -24.12
C ASN A 295 12.14 -0.50 -24.36
N PHE A 296 11.04 -0.53 -23.61
CA PHE A 296 9.97 0.47 -23.75
C PHE A 296 10.45 1.88 -23.44
N VAL A 297 11.13 2.08 -22.30
CA VAL A 297 11.68 3.40 -21.92
C VAL A 297 12.66 3.92 -22.98
N LYS A 298 13.55 3.06 -23.48
CA LYS A 298 14.44 3.42 -24.60
C LYS A 298 13.67 3.76 -25.87
N SER A 299 12.60 3.02 -26.16
CA SER A 299 11.78 3.26 -27.35
C SER A 299 11.08 4.61 -27.26
N LEU A 300 10.57 4.96 -26.08
CA LEU A 300 9.99 6.27 -25.78
C LEU A 300 11.01 7.39 -26.00
N PHE A 301 12.23 7.27 -25.47
CA PHE A 301 13.27 8.30 -25.62
C PHE A 301 13.81 8.41 -27.05
N ASN A 302 13.78 7.32 -27.81
CA ASN A 302 14.24 7.31 -29.19
C ASN A 302 13.12 7.54 -30.21
N GLY A 303 11.87 7.71 -29.78
CA GLY A 303 10.69 7.79 -30.64
C GLY A 303 10.45 6.57 -31.53
N ASP A 304 10.76 5.38 -31.02
CA ASP A 304 10.47 4.10 -31.68
C ASP A 304 9.02 3.67 -31.40
N ILE A 305 8.10 4.19 -32.21
CA ILE A 305 6.65 3.96 -32.12
C ILE A 305 6.30 2.47 -32.24
N GLU A 306 7.01 1.72 -33.10
CA GLU A 306 6.74 0.30 -33.36
C GLU A 306 7.01 -0.53 -32.10
N SER A 307 8.20 -0.38 -31.51
CA SER A 307 8.57 -1.07 -30.27
C SER A 307 7.67 -0.69 -29.09
N MET A 308 7.22 0.57 -29.03
CA MET A 308 6.25 1.01 -28.01
C MET A 308 4.91 0.31 -28.14
N ASN A 309 4.37 0.23 -29.35
CA ASN A 309 3.12 -0.48 -29.63
C ASN A 309 3.21 -1.96 -29.30
N GLU A 310 4.29 -2.65 -29.69
CA GLU A 310 4.50 -4.06 -29.38
C GLU A 310 4.52 -4.31 -27.86
N TYR A 311 5.25 -3.49 -27.12
CA TYR A 311 5.35 -3.61 -25.68
C TYR A 311 3.99 -3.40 -25.01
N MET A 312 3.31 -2.29 -25.33
CA MET A 312 2.06 -1.90 -24.67
C MET A 312 0.92 -2.86 -24.99
N ASN A 313 0.81 -3.37 -26.22
CA ASN A 313 -0.16 -4.41 -26.54
C ASN A 313 0.11 -5.74 -25.82
N ARG A 314 1.39 -6.11 -25.60
CA ARG A 314 1.74 -7.29 -24.81
C ARG A 314 1.32 -7.12 -23.34
N VAL A 315 1.56 -5.94 -22.76
CA VAL A 315 1.18 -5.63 -21.38
C VAL A 315 -0.34 -5.61 -21.22
N ALA A 316 -1.06 -4.92 -22.11
CA ALA A 316 -2.52 -4.86 -22.14
C ALA A 316 -3.16 -6.26 -22.14
N ARG A 317 -2.68 -7.16 -23.01
CA ARG A 317 -3.15 -8.56 -23.08
C ARG A 317 -2.87 -9.33 -21.80
N GLY A 318 -1.70 -9.13 -21.20
CA GLY A 318 -1.26 -9.86 -20.00
C GLY A 318 -1.94 -9.42 -18.70
N VAL A 319 -2.36 -8.15 -18.61
CA VAL A 319 -2.98 -7.58 -17.41
C VAL A 319 -4.51 -7.71 -17.43
N ILE A 320 -5.17 -7.46 -18.55
CA ILE A 320 -6.65 -7.52 -18.61
C ILE A 320 -7.18 -8.95 -18.52
N SER A 321 -6.38 -9.97 -18.86
CA SER A 321 -6.73 -11.38 -18.59
C SER A 321 -6.97 -11.70 -17.10
N TYR A 322 -6.53 -10.84 -16.17
CA TYR A 322 -6.80 -10.96 -14.74
C TYR A 322 -8.04 -10.17 -14.27
N PHE A 323 -8.51 -9.19 -15.07
CA PHE A 323 -9.67 -8.34 -14.75
C PHE A 323 -11.02 -8.94 -15.17
N ASP A 324 -11.03 -9.93 -16.08
CA ASP A 324 -12.23 -10.63 -16.57
C ASP A 324 -12.96 -11.49 -15.50
N THR A 325 -12.59 -11.41 -14.21
CA THR A 325 -13.34 -12.00 -13.09
C THR A 325 -14.40 -11.05 -12.49
N GLY A 326 -14.38 -9.76 -12.83
CA GLY A 326 -15.36 -8.76 -12.39
C GLY A 326 -16.42 -8.51 -13.46
N LYS A 327 -17.71 -8.66 -13.12
CA LYS A 327 -18.81 -8.38 -14.04
C LYS A 327 -18.96 -6.86 -14.22
N THR A 328 -18.93 -6.44 -15.48
CA THR A 328 -19.26 -5.11 -16.06
C THR A 328 -18.07 -4.17 -16.30
N PRO A 329 -17.59 -4.00 -17.54
CA PRO A 329 -16.60 -2.99 -17.90
C PRO A 329 -17.27 -1.61 -17.98
N SER A 330 -16.77 -0.62 -17.23
CA SER A 330 -17.11 0.78 -17.48
C SER A 330 -16.25 1.35 -18.63
N ASP A 331 -16.80 2.29 -19.40
CA ASP A 331 -16.17 2.83 -20.61
C ASP A 331 -14.94 3.74 -20.34
N GLU A 332 -14.65 4.11 -19.08
CA GLU A 332 -13.54 5.01 -18.67
C GLU A 332 -12.38 4.30 -17.93
N GLU A 333 -12.58 3.08 -17.45
CA GLU A 333 -11.55 2.29 -16.75
C GLU A 333 -10.26 2.00 -17.53
N PRO A 334 -10.28 1.85 -18.88
CA PRO A 334 -9.06 1.59 -19.63
C PRO A 334 -8.05 2.75 -19.53
N GLU A 335 -8.49 4.00 -19.73
CA GLU A 335 -7.62 5.18 -19.76
C GLU A 335 -6.79 5.31 -18.49
N ARG A 336 -7.47 5.22 -17.34
CA ARG A 336 -6.89 5.42 -16.01
C ARG A 336 -5.94 4.29 -15.62
N PHE A 337 -6.27 3.06 -16.02
CA PHE A 337 -5.35 1.94 -15.89
C PHE A 337 -4.08 2.17 -16.71
N TYR A 338 -4.19 2.61 -17.97
CA TYR A 338 -3.04 2.84 -18.83
C TYR A 338 -2.24 4.09 -18.44
N HIS A 339 -2.88 5.10 -17.86
CA HIS A 339 -2.23 6.26 -17.28
C HIS A 339 -1.29 5.83 -16.13
N GLY A 340 -1.83 5.10 -15.14
CA GLY A 340 -1.02 4.51 -14.06
C GLY A 340 0.03 3.51 -14.57
N LEU A 341 -0.27 2.79 -15.67
CA LEU A 341 0.67 1.90 -16.35
C LEU A 341 1.89 2.69 -16.85
N VAL A 342 1.68 3.78 -17.59
CA VAL A 342 2.78 4.56 -18.18
C VAL A 342 3.59 5.28 -17.11
N LEU A 343 2.97 5.83 -16.06
CA LEU A 343 3.68 6.43 -14.93
C LEU A 343 4.57 5.43 -14.20
N GLY A 344 4.03 4.25 -13.90
CA GLY A 344 4.79 3.17 -13.28
C GLY A 344 5.99 2.75 -14.14
N LEU A 345 5.88 2.87 -15.48
CA LEU A 345 6.99 2.61 -16.37
C LEU A 345 8.07 3.71 -16.32
N MET A 346 7.72 4.95 -16.00
CA MET A 346 8.66 6.09 -16.00
C MET A 346 9.36 6.31 -14.66
N VAL A 347 9.02 5.53 -13.63
CA VAL A 347 9.46 5.79 -12.26
C VAL A 347 10.96 5.61 -12.01
N ASP A 348 11.65 4.73 -12.74
CA ASP A 348 13.11 4.61 -12.63
C ASP A 348 13.86 5.78 -13.28
N GLN A 349 13.13 6.71 -13.92
CA GLN A 349 13.71 7.86 -14.62
C GLN A 349 13.70 9.13 -13.77
N VAL A 350 13.30 9.05 -12.49
CA VAL A 350 13.26 10.21 -11.58
C VAL A 350 14.62 10.89 -11.35
N ASP A 351 15.73 10.17 -11.57
CA ASP A 351 17.08 10.74 -11.50
C ASP A 351 17.45 11.54 -12.78
N ASN A 352 16.70 11.31 -13.87
CA ASN A 352 16.90 11.96 -15.17
C ASN A 352 15.79 12.97 -15.50
N TYR A 353 14.60 12.82 -14.90
CA TYR A 353 13.38 13.53 -15.24
C TYR A 353 12.59 13.96 -14.00
N ILE A 354 11.98 15.14 -14.10
CA ILE A 354 10.86 15.54 -13.26
C ILE A 354 9.60 15.00 -13.95
N LEU A 355 8.97 14.00 -13.33
CA LEU A 355 7.71 13.41 -13.80
C LEU A 355 6.52 14.19 -13.22
N SER A 356 5.53 14.49 -14.06
CA SER A 356 4.28 15.13 -13.64
C SER A 356 3.11 14.63 -14.48
N SER A 357 1.91 14.66 -13.92
CA SER A 357 0.68 14.27 -14.59
C SER A 357 -0.47 15.21 -14.25
N ASN A 358 -1.49 15.26 -15.10
CA ASN A 358 -2.75 15.97 -14.86
C ASN A 358 -2.60 17.45 -14.47
N ARG A 359 -1.48 18.09 -14.84
CA ARG A 359 -1.16 19.49 -14.50
C ARG A 359 -1.50 20.42 -15.65
N GLU A 360 -1.72 21.68 -15.30
CA GLU A 360 -2.07 22.73 -16.25
C GLU A 360 -0.84 23.20 -17.04
N SER A 361 -0.92 23.11 -18.36
CA SER A 361 0.03 23.72 -19.30
C SER A 361 -0.73 24.32 -20.48
N GLY A 362 -0.25 25.46 -20.98
CA GLY A 362 -0.91 26.23 -22.02
C GLY A 362 -2.39 26.54 -21.68
N PHE A 363 -3.31 25.91 -22.39
CA PHE A 363 -4.78 26.11 -22.28
C PHE A 363 -5.55 24.85 -21.81
N GLY A 364 -4.87 23.88 -21.21
CA GLY A 364 -5.49 22.64 -20.74
C GLY A 364 -4.66 21.88 -19.72
N ARG A 365 -4.98 20.60 -19.54
CA ARG A 365 -4.25 19.68 -18.66
C ARG A 365 -3.75 18.50 -19.48
N TYR A 366 -2.44 18.25 -19.45
CA TYR A 366 -1.85 17.09 -20.10
C TYR A 366 -1.98 15.86 -19.19
N ASP A 367 -1.99 14.67 -19.79
CA ASP A 367 -1.98 13.44 -19.00
C ASP A 367 -0.64 13.21 -18.32
N ILE A 368 0.46 13.09 -19.08
CA ILE A 368 1.80 12.88 -18.50
C ILE A 368 2.83 13.78 -19.19
N MET A 369 3.72 14.37 -18.41
CA MET A 369 4.87 15.13 -18.88
C MET A 369 6.16 14.68 -18.20
N LEU A 370 7.18 14.42 -19.02
CA LEU A 370 8.54 14.14 -18.57
C LEU A 370 9.42 15.35 -18.92
N GLU A 371 9.83 16.04 -17.87
CA GLU A 371 10.72 17.19 -17.97
C GLU A 371 12.17 16.75 -17.66
N PRO A 372 13.14 16.79 -18.60
CA PRO A 372 14.50 16.35 -18.33
C PRO A 372 15.18 17.27 -17.30
N ILE A 373 15.87 16.72 -16.31
CA ILE A 373 16.58 17.51 -15.30
C ILE A 373 17.74 18.28 -15.96
N ASP A 374 18.51 17.60 -16.82
CA ASP A 374 19.52 18.24 -17.67
C ASP A 374 18.91 18.66 -19.02
N LYS A 375 18.56 19.94 -19.13
CA LYS A 375 17.94 20.54 -20.32
C LYS A 375 18.83 20.51 -21.57
N ASN A 376 20.14 20.34 -21.40
CA ASN A 376 21.10 20.37 -22.50
C ASN A 376 21.41 18.97 -23.05
N ASN A 377 20.90 17.92 -22.40
CA ASN A 377 21.13 16.55 -22.85
C ASN A 377 20.16 16.19 -23.98
N GLU A 378 20.62 16.33 -25.23
CA GLU A 378 19.83 16.04 -26.44
C GLU A 378 19.41 14.56 -26.56
N LYS A 379 19.92 13.66 -25.71
CA LYS A 379 19.47 12.26 -25.65
C LYS A 379 18.24 12.06 -24.77
N LEU A 380 17.89 13.06 -23.96
CA LEU A 380 16.75 13.04 -23.05
C LEU A 380 15.76 14.13 -23.49
N PRO A 381 14.81 13.81 -24.39
CA PRO A 381 13.82 14.76 -24.85
C PRO A 381 12.86 15.14 -23.73
N GLY A 382 12.26 16.33 -23.81
CA GLY A 382 11.00 16.60 -23.12
C GLY A 382 9.91 15.74 -23.74
N ILE A 383 9.00 15.17 -22.94
CA ILE A 383 7.96 14.29 -23.48
C ILE A 383 6.61 14.72 -22.94
N VAL A 384 5.63 14.85 -23.83
CA VAL A 384 4.21 15.05 -23.48
C VAL A 384 3.41 13.88 -24.04
N ILE A 385 2.62 13.25 -23.17
CA ILE A 385 1.78 12.11 -23.49
C ILE A 385 0.33 12.47 -23.22
N GLU A 386 -0.55 12.11 -24.14
CA GLU A 386 -2.01 12.25 -24.02
C GLU A 386 -2.70 10.92 -24.29
N PHE A 387 -3.64 10.56 -23.45
CA PHE A 387 -4.46 9.37 -23.49
C PHE A 387 -5.85 9.67 -24.04
N LYS A 388 -6.40 8.70 -24.77
CA LYS A 388 -7.78 8.71 -25.24
C LYS A 388 -8.35 7.28 -25.30
N VAL A 389 -9.52 7.07 -24.74
CA VAL A 389 -10.31 5.85 -25.00
C VAL A 389 -11.14 5.99 -26.26
N PHE A 390 -11.05 4.98 -27.13
CA PHE A 390 -11.85 4.86 -28.33
C PHE A 390 -13.33 4.87 -27.97
N ASN A 391 -14.04 5.88 -28.46
CA ASN A 391 -15.48 6.01 -28.27
C ASN A 391 -16.19 5.84 -29.61
N PRO A 392 -16.91 4.73 -29.85
CA PRO A 392 -17.58 4.46 -31.12
C PRO A 392 -18.71 5.45 -31.44
N LYS A 393 -19.11 6.31 -30.50
CA LYS A 393 -20.07 7.41 -30.75
C LYS A 393 -19.39 8.67 -31.29
N LYS A 394 -18.07 8.80 -31.13
CA LYS A 394 -17.29 9.99 -31.50
C LYS A 394 -16.31 9.72 -32.65
N GLU A 395 -15.81 8.50 -32.77
CA GLU A 395 -14.71 8.13 -33.65
C GLU A 395 -14.96 6.75 -34.25
N ASP A 396 -14.48 6.53 -35.48
CA ASP A 396 -14.70 5.27 -36.21
C ASP A 396 -13.55 4.27 -36.02
N THR A 397 -12.35 4.76 -35.69
CA THR A 397 -11.12 3.94 -35.62
C THR A 397 -10.17 4.37 -34.48
N LEU A 398 -9.30 3.45 -34.03
CA LEU A 398 -8.24 3.76 -33.05
C LEU A 398 -7.24 4.79 -33.60
N GLU A 399 -7.00 4.78 -34.91
CA GLU A 399 -6.16 5.72 -35.62
C GLU A 399 -6.71 7.15 -35.57
N GLU A 400 -8.04 7.30 -35.53
CA GLU A 400 -8.67 8.61 -35.34
C GLU A 400 -8.54 9.08 -33.90
N THR A 401 -8.73 8.17 -32.94
CA THR A 401 -8.54 8.42 -31.51
C THR A 401 -7.13 8.91 -31.18
N VAL A 402 -6.10 8.26 -31.72
CA VAL A 402 -4.70 8.64 -31.46
C VAL A 402 -4.36 9.99 -32.08
N LYS A 403 -4.89 10.29 -33.27
CA LYS A 403 -4.76 11.61 -33.91
C LYS A 403 -5.45 12.70 -33.11
N ASN A 404 -6.59 12.40 -32.50
CA ASN A 404 -7.29 13.35 -31.63
C ASN A 404 -6.49 13.63 -30.35
N ALA A 405 -5.83 12.63 -29.77
CA ALA A 405 -4.89 12.83 -28.65
C ALA A 405 -3.74 13.78 -29.04
N LEU A 406 -3.05 13.51 -30.16
CA LEU A 406 -1.97 14.36 -30.66
C LEU A 406 -2.44 15.78 -31.01
N ARG A 407 -3.64 15.91 -31.59
CA ARG A 407 -4.24 17.22 -31.88
C ARG A 407 -4.48 18.01 -30.60
N GLN A 408 -4.95 17.35 -29.54
CA GLN A 408 -5.18 18.00 -28.26
C GLN A 408 -3.88 18.56 -27.66
N ILE A 409 -2.78 17.80 -27.69
CA ILE A 409 -1.46 18.28 -27.22
C ILE A 409 -1.10 19.62 -27.88
N LYS A 410 -1.26 19.67 -29.21
CA LYS A 410 -0.94 20.85 -30.01
C LYS A 410 -1.90 22.02 -29.79
N GLU A 411 -3.21 21.77 -29.79
CA GLU A 411 -4.23 22.83 -29.62
C GLU A 411 -4.18 23.46 -28.23
N LYS A 412 -3.78 22.68 -27.22
CA LYS A 412 -3.68 23.13 -25.85
C LYS A 412 -2.31 23.69 -25.47
N ASP A 413 -1.34 23.67 -26.39
CA ASP A 413 -0.01 24.24 -26.20
C ASP A 413 0.70 23.71 -24.94
N TYR A 414 0.67 22.39 -24.75
CA TYR A 414 1.26 21.76 -23.57
C TYR A 414 2.79 21.94 -23.47
N ASP A 415 3.45 22.24 -24.58
CA ASP A 415 4.89 22.51 -24.63
C ASP A 415 5.29 23.80 -23.90
N ALA A 416 4.35 24.73 -23.71
CA ALA A 416 4.58 26.02 -23.09
C ALA A 416 5.31 25.91 -21.74
N GLU A 417 4.96 24.91 -20.92
CA GLU A 417 5.63 24.67 -19.65
C GLU A 417 7.07 24.18 -19.81
N LEU A 418 7.32 23.22 -20.70
CA LEU A 418 8.66 22.68 -20.96
C LEU A 418 9.59 23.75 -21.54
N ILE A 419 9.09 24.53 -22.49
CA ILE A 419 9.84 25.64 -23.13
C ILE A 419 10.17 26.72 -22.10
N LYS A 420 9.19 27.11 -21.27
CA LYS A 420 9.40 28.07 -20.17
C LYS A 420 10.48 27.59 -19.19
N ARG A 421 10.56 26.28 -18.96
CA ARG A 421 11.57 25.65 -18.08
C ARG A 421 12.90 25.34 -18.80
N GLY A 422 13.06 25.77 -20.05
CA GLY A 422 14.33 25.75 -20.77
C GLY A 422 14.59 24.50 -21.63
N VAL A 423 13.58 23.66 -21.87
CA VAL A 423 13.68 22.58 -22.87
C VAL A 423 13.57 23.19 -24.26
N LYS A 424 14.46 22.82 -25.18
CA LYS A 424 14.39 23.28 -26.57
C LYS A 424 13.18 22.66 -27.27
N GLU A 425 12.40 23.47 -27.98
CA GLU A 425 11.19 23.03 -28.68
C GLU A 425 11.46 21.88 -29.65
N GLU A 426 12.58 21.89 -30.36
CA GLU A 426 12.98 20.82 -31.28
C GLU A 426 13.32 19.48 -30.60
N ASN A 427 13.43 19.47 -29.27
CA ASN A 427 13.72 18.29 -28.46
C ASN A 427 12.54 17.90 -27.55
N ILE A 428 11.31 18.27 -27.92
CA ILE A 428 10.08 17.84 -27.27
C ILE A 428 9.38 16.81 -28.16
N TYR A 429 9.01 15.66 -27.60
CA TYR A 429 8.29 14.59 -28.30
C TYR A 429 6.85 14.48 -27.79
N HIS A 430 5.91 14.32 -28.72
CA HIS A 430 4.49 14.18 -28.43
C HIS A 430 4.03 12.75 -28.68
N TYR A 431 3.38 12.11 -27.72
CA TYR A 431 2.82 10.79 -27.94
C TYR A 431 1.33 10.75 -27.63
N GLY A 432 0.53 10.35 -28.61
CA GLY A 432 -0.87 10.02 -28.43
C GLY A 432 -0.99 8.53 -28.14
N PHE A 433 -1.81 8.18 -27.16
CA PHE A 433 -2.13 6.80 -26.80
C PHE A 433 -3.64 6.60 -26.90
N ALA A 434 -4.05 5.71 -27.79
CA ALA A 434 -5.45 5.33 -28.00
C ALA A 434 -5.73 3.93 -27.47
N PHE A 435 -6.85 3.75 -26.78
CA PHE A 435 -7.20 2.48 -26.14
C PHE A 435 -8.58 1.96 -26.56
N LYS A 436 -8.66 0.66 -26.86
CA LYS A 436 -9.92 -0.05 -27.12
C LYS A 436 -9.89 -1.39 -26.42
N GLY A 437 -10.37 -1.45 -25.18
CA GLY A 437 -10.29 -2.64 -24.35
C GLY A 437 -8.84 -3.11 -24.17
N LYS A 438 -8.47 -4.23 -24.83
CA LYS A 438 -7.13 -4.84 -24.76
C LYS A 438 -6.17 -4.39 -25.87
N GLU A 439 -6.63 -3.52 -26.77
CA GLU A 439 -5.84 -3.00 -27.87
C GLU A 439 -5.36 -1.58 -27.56
N VAL A 440 -4.08 -1.33 -27.82
CA VAL A 440 -3.43 -0.02 -27.66
C VAL A 440 -2.83 0.40 -28.99
N LEU A 441 -3.04 1.66 -29.38
CA LEU A 441 -2.34 2.26 -30.51
C LEU A 441 -1.61 3.52 -30.04
N ILE A 442 -0.31 3.59 -30.29
CA ILE A 442 0.56 4.73 -29.97
C ILE A 442 1.02 5.35 -31.28
N ASP A 443 0.99 6.66 -31.37
CA ASP A 443 1.51 7.41 -32.51
C ASP A 443 2.14 8.73 -32.03
N GLY A 444 2.95 9.35 -32.89
CA GLY A 444 3.54 10.67 -32.66
C GLY A 444 5.05 10.73 -32.86
N ARG A 445 5.69 11.41 -31.91
CA ARG A 445 6.94 12.18 -31.90
C ARG A 445 6.78 13.62 -32.35
#